data_AF-A0A7X8MG77-F1
#
_entry.id   AF-A0A7X8MG77-F1
#
_cell.length_a   1.000
_cell.length_b   1.000
_cell.length_c   1.000
_cell.angle_alpha   90.00
_cell.angle_beta   90.00
_cell.angle_gamma   90.00
#
_symmetry.space_group_name_H-M   'P 1'
#
loop_
_entity.id
_entity.type
_entity.pdbx_description
1 polymer ?
#
loop_
_entity_poly.entity_id
_entity_poly.type
_entity_poly.pdbx_seq_one_letter_code
_entity_poly.pdbx_strand_id
1 'polypeptide(L)' 'MEGVIVGVDIYQKIRYMYQVQKKGKKTIARELGILKNTVKKYCEGAHVT' A
#
# COMPACT_ATOMS: atom_id res chain seq x y z
N MET A 1 -10.59 -21.77 -6.10
CA MET A 1 -10.35 -20.33 -6.32
C MET A 1 -10.35 -19.68 -4.95
N GLU A 2 -9.17 -19.50 -4.36
CA GLU A 2 -9.04 -18.80 -3.09
C GLU A 2 -9.34 -17.32 -3.32
N GLY A 3 -10.37 -16.83 -2.64
CA GLY A 3 -10.78 -15.44 -2.66
C GLY A 3 -9.60 -14.56 -2.28
N VAL A 4 -9.19 -13.74 -3.22
CA VAL A 4 -8.02 -12.89 -3.15
C VAL A 4 -8.21 -11.85 -2.02
N ILE A 5 -7.62 -12.12 -0.86
CA ILE A 5 -7.48 -11.20 0.28
C ILE A 5 -6.44 -10.11 -0.09
N VAL A 6 -6.71 -9.32 -1.13
CA VAL A 6 -5.78 -8.27 -1.61
C VAL A 6 -6.10 -6.89 -1.04
N GLY A 7 -7.29 -6.71 -0.44
CA GLY A 7 -7.76 -5.39 -0.02
C GLY A 7 -7.09 -4.85 1.25
N VAL A 8 -7.14 -5.61 2.34
CA VAL A 8 -6.81 -5.10 3.68
C VAL A 8 -5.32 -5.23 4.00
N ASP A 9 -4.70 -6.37 3.67
CA ASP A 9 -3.29 -6.63 4.00
C ASP A 9 -2.34 -5.65 3.29
N ILE A 10 -2.51 -5.46 1.98
CA ILE A 10 -1.67 -4.55 1.20
C ILE A 10 -1.84 -3.10 1.68
N TYR A 11 -3.07 -2.68 1.98
CA TYR A 11 -3.33 -1.35 2.53
C TYR A 11 -2.59 -1.12 3.85
N GLN A 12 -2.78 -2.03 4.82
CA GLN A 12 -2.15 -1.94 6.14
C GLN A 12 -0.62 -1.96 6.01
N LYS A 13 -0.08 -2.81 5.15
CA LYS A 13 1.36 -2.92 4.90
C LYS A 13 1.95 -1.64 4.30
N ILE A 14 1.28 -1.04 3.31
CA ILE A 14 1.70 0.26 2.74
C ILE A 14 1.68 1.35 3.81
N ARG A 15 0.60 1.43 4.61
CA ARG A 15 0.49 2.42 5.68
C ARG A 15 1.57 2.24 6.75
N TYR A 16 1.86 1.01 7.16
CA TYR A 16 2.92 0.72 8.12
C TYR A 16 4.30 1.13 7.59
N MET A 17 4.65 0.71 6.36
CA MET A 17 5.94 1.08 5.75
C MET A 17 6.08 2.60 5.58
N TYR A 18 4.99 3.30 5.28
CA TYR A 18 5.01 4.76 5.10
C TYR A 18 5.03 5.52 6.44
N GLN A 19 4.14 5.20 7.37
CA GLN A 19 3.94 5.98 8.60
C GLN A 19 4.91 5.59 9.71
N VAL A 20 5.20 4.29 9.85
CA VAL A 20 6.07 3.74 10.92
C VAL A 20 7.51 3.67 10.43
N GLN A 21 7.77 3.00 9.30
CA GLN A 21 9.14 2.84 8.79
C GLN A 21 9.68 4.06 8.02
N LYS A 22 8.85 5.10 7.80
CA LYS A 22 9.19 6.33 7.05
C LYS A 22 9.76 6.07 5.64
N LYS A 23 9.40 4.94 5.00
CA LYS A 23 9.86 4.62 3.65
C LYS A 23 9.22 5.51 2.60
N GLY A 24 9.99 5.87 1.58
CA GLY A 24 9.48 6.61 0.43
C GLY A 24 8.52 5.78 -0.44
N LYS A 25 7.51 6.43 -1.02
CA LYS A 25 6.48 5.81 -1.88
C LYS A 25 7.08 4.95 -3.03
N LYS A 26 8.21 5.38 -3.61
CA LYS A 26 8.93 4.63 -4.68
C LYS A 26 9.56 3.34 -4.14
N THR A 27 10.12 3.38 -2.94
CA THR A 27 10.72 2.21 -2.28
C THR A 27 9.64 1.18 -1.95
N ILE A 28 8.52 1.63 -1.37
CA ILE A 28 7.38 0.77 -1.05
C ILE A 28 6.83 0.09 -2.33
N ALA A 29 6.69 0.84 -3.43
CA ALA A 29 6.26 0.29 -4.70
C ALA A 29 7.18 -0.84 -5.22
N ARG A 30 8.50 -0.66 -5.12
CA ARG A 30 9.49 -1.67 -5.53
C ARG A 30 9.46 -2.89 -4.61
N GLU A 31 9.40 -2.69 -3.30
CA GLU A 31 9.41 -3.79 -2.33
C GLU A 31 8.13 -4.63 -2.37
N LEU A 32 6.99 -4.01 -2.65
CA LEU A 32 5.69 -4.70 -2.72
C LEU A 32 5.31 -5.14 -4.14
N GLY A 33 6.10 -4.78 -5.16
CA GLY A 33 5.79 -5.14 -6.55
C GLY A 33 4.51 -4.50 -7.10
N ILE A 34 4.11 -3.34 -6.56
CA ILE A 34 2.87 -2.65 -6.92
C ILE A 34 3.15 -1.29 -7.55
N LEU A 35 2.18 -0.79 -8.31
CA LEU A 35 2.31 0.51 -8.96
C LEU A 35 2.46 1.63 -7.92
N LYS A 36 3.36 2.57 -8.19
CA LYS A 36 3.55 3.78 -7.36
C LYS A 36 2.24 4.54 -7.15
N ASN A 37 1.35 4.57 -8.15
CA ASN A 37 0.04 5.21 -8.04
C ASN A 37 -0.88 4.51 -7.03
N THR A 38 -0.81 3.19 -6.94
CA THR A 38 -1.52 2.39 -5.94
C THR A 38 -1.00 2.71 -4.53
N VAL A 39 0.32 2.75 -4.35
CA VAL A 39 0.94 3.20 -3.10
C VAL A 39 0.51 4.61 -2.73
N LYS A 40 0.48 5.53 -3.71
CA LYS A 40 0.05 6.92 -3.52
C LYS A 40 -1.39 6.99 -2.98
N LYS A 41 -2.33 6.29 -3.62
CA LYS A 41 -3.74 6.21 -3.19
C LYS A 41 -3.87 5.70 -1.74
N TYR A 42 -3.14 4.66 -1.38
CA TYR A 42 -3.22 4.09 -0.04
C TYR A 42 -2.48 4.92 1.03
N CYS A 43 -1.38 5.59 0.69
CA CYS A 43 -0.70 6.52 1.58
C CYS A 43 -1.55 7.78 1.87
N GLU A 44 -2.18 8.35 0.84
CA GLU A 44 -2.95 9.60 0.92
C GLU A 44 -4.36 9.39 1.49
N GLY A 45 -4.77 8.14 1.70
CA GLY A 45 -6.10 7.80 2.17
C GLY A 45 -7.09 7.90 1.02
N ALA A 46 -7.16 6.87 0.19
CA ALA A 46 -8.33 6.66 -0.64
C ALA A 46 -9.54 6.56 0.31
N HIS A 47 -10.41 7.56 0.27
CA HIS A 47 -11.72 7.52 0.90
C HIS A 47 -12.45 6.33 0.27
N VAL A 48 -12.45 5.19 0.97
CA VAL A 48 -13.32 4.07 0.63
C VAL A 48 -14.69 4.47 1.16
N THR A 49 -15.50 5.08 0.30
CA THR A 49 -16.95 5.21 0.51
C THR A 49 -17.59 3.87 0.21
#